data_AF-A0A926CFV0-F1
#
_entry.id   AF-A0A926CFV0-F1
#
_cell.length_a   1.000
_cell.length_b   1.000
_cell.length_c   1.000
_cell.angle_alpha   90.00
_cell.angle_beta   90.00
_cell.angle_gamma   90.00
#
_symmetry.space_group_name_H-M   'P 1'
#
loop_
_entity.id
_entity.type
_entity.pdbx_description
1 polymer ?
#
loop_
_entity_poly.entity_id
_entity_poly.type
_entity_poly.pdbx_seq_one_letter_code
_entity_poly.pdbx_strand_id
1 'polypeptide(L)'
;MTQLHDPFLNEIRDQIRVTDIEYPKEWEHFLKSFGLPLVEGQVIHRLIDWSRISEKYETRYDLLTKEREIATALAKSPLSAHADLLMDFGFQSPVIGVPVSVFIANWFTFIKNTLFMGTVVITNDGSLFMEFTDDADFLLISNFPIVSDT
;
A
#
# COMPACT_ATOMS: atom_id res chain seq x y z
N MET A 1 -14.30 -19.18 4.33
CA MET A 1 -13.98 -18.02 3.47
C MET A 1 -14.16 -16.78 4.31
N THR A 2 -13.10 -16.01 4.53
CA THR A 2 -13.15 -14.71 5.19
C THR A 2 -14.10 -13.80 4.40
N GLN A 3 -15.08 -13.18 5.07
CA GLN A 3 -16.02 -12.26 4.42
C GLN A 3 -15.34 -10.89 4.26
N LEU A 4 -15.48 -10.30 3.08
CA LEU A 4 -15.09 -8.92 2.82
C LEU A 4 -16.30 -8.05 3.15
N HIS A 5 -16.14 -7.12 4.10
CA HIS A 5 -17.21 -6.21 4.49
C HIS A 5 -17.22 -4.91 3.66
N ASP A 6 -16.14 -4.64 2.92
CA ASP A 6 -16.01 -3.48 2.06
C ASP A 6 -16.76 -3.67 0.72
N PRO A 7 -17.64 -2.73 0.32
CA PRO A 7 -18.38 -2.82 -0.94
C PRO A 7 -17.49 -2.83 -2.19
N PHE A 8 -16.42 -2.05 -2.21
CA PHE A 8 -15.50 -1.98 -3.34
C PHE A 8 -14.73 -3.30 -3.49
N LEU A 9 -14.21 -3.86 -2.39
CA LEU A 9 -13.56 -5.17 -2.44
C LEU A 9 -14.52 -6.30 -2.87
N ASN A 10 -15.81 -6.18 -2.56
CA ASN A 10 -16.81 -7.13 -3.07
C ASN A 10 -17.06 -6.97 -4.58
N GLU A 11 -17.02 -5.74 -5.11
CA GLU A 11 -17.14 -5.47 -6.55
C GLU A 11 -15.96 -6.07 -7.35
N ILE A 12 -14.75 -5.95 -6.83
CA ILE A 12 -13.53 -6.45 -7.48
C ILE A 12 -13.10 -7.83 -6.97
N ARG A 13 -13.98 -8.56 -6.28
CA ARG A 13 -13.64 -9.81 -5.58
C ARG A 13 -12.97 -10.86 -6.46
N ASP A 14 -13.41 -10.97 -7.71
CA ASP A 14 -12.88 -11.94 -8.68
C ASP A 14 -11.50 -11.52 -9.25
N GLN A 15 -11.04 -10.31 -8.94
CA GLN A 15 -9.76 -9.75 -9.36
C GLN A 15 -8.73 -9.71 -8.22
N ILE A 16 -9.13 -10.03 -6.99
CA ILE A 16 -8.26 -9.99 -5.81
C ILE A 16 -8.18 -11.37 -5.15
N ARG A 17 -7.14 -11.58 -4.37
CA ARG A 17 -6.96 -12.75 -3.50
C ARG A 17 -7.09 -12.33 -2.05
N VAL A 18 -8.06 -12.88 -1.33
CA VAL A 18 -8.12 -12.70 0.13
C VAL A 18 -7.11 -13.63 0.78
N THR A 19 -6.19 -13.09 1.59
CA THR A 19 -5.20 -13.89 2.32
C THR A 19 -5.72 -14.30 3.69
N ASP A 20 -4.97 -15.16 4.37
CA ASP A 20 -5.16 -15.54 5.76
C ASP A 20 -4.43 -14.61 6.75
N ILE A 21 -3.70 -13.60 6.27
CA ILE A 21 -2.94 -12.67 7.10
C ILE A 21 -3.88 -11.62 7.69
N GLU A 22 -3.97 -11.57 9.02
CA GLU A 22 -4.77 -10.60 9.74
C GLU A 22 -3.99 -9.31 10.12
N TYR A 23 -4.64 -8.15 9.95
CA TYR A 23 -4.13 -6.88 10.43
C TYR A 23 -4.57 -6.61 11.90
N PRO A 24 -3.72 -6.02 12.77
CA PRO A 24 -2.36 -5.54 12.49
C PRO A 24 -1.26 -6.55 12.76
N LYS A 25 -1.45 -7.50 13.68
CA LYS A 25 -0.33 -8.27 14.26
C LYS A 25 0.35 -9.22 13.27
N GLU A 26 -0.42 -9.97 12.49
CA GLU A 26 0.16 -10.90 11.52
C GLU A 26 0.75 -10.14 10.33
N TRP A 27 0.11 -9.03 9.94
CA TRP A 27 0.68 -8.11 8.95
C TRP A 27 2.03 -7.54 9.38
N GLU A 28 2.14 -7.02 10.60
CA GLU A 28 3.42 -6.53 11.13
C GLU A 28 4.48 -7.63 11.19
N HIS A 29 4.10 -8.85 11.59
CA HIS A 29 5.03 -9.99 11.61
C HIS A 29 5.49 -10.34 10.19
N PHE A 30 4.57 -10.33 9.24
CA PHE A 30 4.86 -10.57 7.83
C PHE A 30 5.80 -9.51 7.26
N LEU A 31 5.56 -8.23 7.49
CA LEU A 31 6.46 -7.15 7.07
C LEU A 31 7.85 -7.29 7.71
N LYS A 32 7.93 -7.61 9.01
CA LYS A 32 9.20 -7.89 9.70
C LYS A 32 9.95 -9.09 9.11
N SER A 33 9.24 -10.07 8.54
CA SER A 33 9.87 -11.24 7.90
C SER A 33 10.68 -10.87 6.65
N PHE A 34 10.36 -9.75 6.01
CA PHE A 34 11.15 -9.14 4.92
C PHE A 34 12.24 -8.19 5.42
N GLY A 35 12.39 -8.03 6.74
CA GLY A 35 13.38 -7.13 7.33
C GLY A 35 12.97 -5.65 7.32
N LEU A 36 11.69 -5.33 7.08
CA LEU A 36 11.23 -3.94 7.13
C LEU A 36 11.35 -3.39 8.56
N PRO A 37 11.96 -2.22 8.76
CA PRO A 37 12.01 -1.58 10.05
C PRO A 37 10.63 -0.97 10.34
N LEU A 38 9.92 -1.49 11.35
CA LEU A 38 8.61 -0.96 11.75
C LEU A 38 8.74 -0.04 12.95
N VAL A 39 7.89 0.99 13.03
CA VAL A 39 7.79 1.89 14.18
C VAL A 39 7.08 1.16 15.32
N GLU A 40 7.78 0.95 16.43
CA GLU A 40 7.17 0.30 17.60
C GLU A 40 6.29 1.27 18.40
N GLY A 41 5.07 0.84 18.74
CA GLY A 41 4.22 1.55 19.70
C GLY A 41 3.56 2.83 19.19
N GLN A 42 3.68 3.17 17.90
CA GLN A 42 2.86 4.22 17.29
C GLN A 42 1.58 3.62 16.74
N VAL A 43 0.47 4.21 17.19
CA VAL A 43 -0.85 3.93 16.64
C VAL A 43 -0.98 4.84 15.41
N ILE A 44 -1.35 4.25 14.28
CA ILE A 44 -2.07 4.80 13.12
C ILE A 44 -1.41 5.72 12.07
N HIS A 45 -0.31 6.45 12.30
CA HIS A 45 0.17 7.39 11.26
C HIS A 45 1.18 6.81 10.25
N ARG A 46 2.17 6.04 10.75
CA ARG A 46 3.20 5.38 9.95
C ARG A 46 3.59 4.04 10.58
N LEU A 47 3.65 3.00 9.78
CA LEU A 47 4.08 1.66 10.13
C LEU A 47 5.58 1.48 9.87
N ILE A 48 6.11 2.02 8.76
CA ILE A 48 7.51 1.85 8.38
C ILE A 48 8.37 2.98 8.96
N ASP A 49 9.47 2.61 9.61
CA ASP A 49 10.50 3.54 10.03
C ASP A 49 11.40 3.91 8.83
N TRP A 50 10.89 4.84 8.02
CA TRP A 50 11.59 5.38 6.85
C TRP A 50 12.88 6.14 7.19
N SER A 51 13.20 6.38 8.47
CA SER A 51 14.52 6.92 8.84
C SER A 51 15.65 5.90 8.69
N ARG A 52 15.29 4.61 8.66
CA ARG A 52 16.21 3.47 8.55
C ARG A 52 16.33 2.90 7.14
N ILE A 53 15.61 3.48 6.19
CA ILE A 53 15.64 3.12 4.77
C ILE A 53 16.50 4.15 4.02
N SER A 54 17.54 3.70 3.33
CA SER A 54 18.49 4.57 2.62
C SER A 54 17.94 5.14 1.32
N GLU A 55 17.17 4.34 0.58
CA GLU A 55 16.54 4.74 -0.67
C GLU A 55 15.05 4.95 -0.44
N LYS A 56 14.61 6.21 -0.44
CA LYS A 56 13.20 6.56 -0.30
C LYS A 56 12.82 7.72 -1.19
N TYR A 57 11.60 7.67 -1.70
CA TYR A 57 10.99 8.66 -2.57
C TYR A 57 9.64 9.06 -1.96
N GLU A 58 9.40 10.37 -1.87
CA GLU A 58 8.22 10.95 -1.22
C GLU A 58 7.40 11.76 -2.23
N THR A 59 6.10 11.56 -2.25
CA THR A 59 5.15 12.33 -3.08
C THR A 59 3.86 12.57 -2.31
N ARG A 60 3.35 13.79 -2.31
CA ARG A 60 2.01 14.08 -1.77
C ARG A 60 0.92 13.53 -2.67
N TYR A 61 -0.06 12.83 -2.09
CA TYR A 61 -1.14 12.16 -2.82
C TYR A 61 -2.55 12.75 -2.56
N ASP A 62 -2.69 13.74 -1.66
CA ASP A 62 -3.98 14.33 -1.26
C ASP A 62 -4.60 15.33 -2.26
N LEU A 63 -3.88 15.68 -3.33
CA LEU A 63 -4.40 16.59 -4.33
C LEU A 63 -5.22 15.80 -5.34
N LEU A 64 -6.54 16.03 -5.41
CA LEU A 64 -7.47 15.50 -6.44
C LEU A 64 -6.93 15.58 -7.88
N THR A 65 -5.93 16.41 -8.14
CA THR A 65 -5.26 16.57 -9.44
C THR A 65 -4.18 15.54 -9.73
N LYS A 66 -3.67 14.80 -8.73
CA LYS A 66 -2.50 13.91 -8.85
C LYS A 66 -2.84 12.44 -9.09
N GLU A 67 -4.12 12.07 -9.08
CA GLU A 67 -4.56 10.69 -9.29
C GLU A 67 -3.93 10.06 -10.54
N ARG A 68 -4.03 10.77 -11.66
CA ARG A 68 -3.49 10.34 -12.95
C ARG A 68 -1.96 10.36 -12.99
N GLU A 69 -1.33 11.35 -12.35
CA GLU A 69 0.13 11.47 -12.31
C GLU A 69 0.76 10.30 -11.55
N ILE A 70 0.23 10.01 -10.36
CA ILE A 70 0.69 8.88 -9.53
C ILE A 70 0.43 7.56 -10.24
N ALA A 71 -0.75 7.37 -10.85
CA ALA A 71 -1.03 6.17 -11.64
C ALA A 71 -0.04 6.00 -12.80
N THR A 72 0.29 7.09 -13.49
CA THR A 72 1.28 7.08 -14.59
C THR A 72 2.69 6.78 -14.06
N ALA A 73 3.08 7.36 -12.94
CA ALA A 73 4.37 7.14 -12.31
C ALA A 73 4.51 5.67 -11.85
N LEU A 74 3.49 5.12 -11.17
CA LEU A 74 3.45 3.72 -10.78
C LEU A 74 3.55 2.79 -12.00
N ALA A 75 2.83 3.09 -13.09
CA ALA A 75 2.87 2.30 -14.33
C ALA A 75 4.24 2.31 -15.03
N LYS A 76 5.05 3.36 -14.83
CA LYS A 76 6.42 3.47 -15.35
C LYS A 76 7.49 2.99 -14.37
N SER A 77 7.12 2.75 -13.12
CA SER A 77 8.04 2.33 -12.07
C SER A 77 8.41 0.84 -12.18
N PRO A 78 9.45 0.39 -11.46
CA PRO A 78 9.79 -1.03 -11.36
C PRO A 78 8.63 -1.91 -10.86
N LEU A 79 7.66 -1.34 -10.12
CA LEU A 79 6.47 -2.03 -9.64
C LEU A 79 5.72 -2.76 -10.77
N SER A 80 5.64 -2.12 -11.95
CA SER A 80 4.90 -2.63 -13.12
C SER A 80 5.41 -3.97 -13.66
N ALA A 81 6.63 -4.38 -13.30
CA ALA A 81 7.19 -5.67 -13.68
C ALA A 81 6.74 -6.84 -12.78
N HIS A 82 6.09 -6.56 -11.66
CA HIS A 82 5.56 -7.58 -10.75
C HIS A 82 4.14 -7.99 -11.13
N ALA A 83 3.76 -9.23 -10.81
CA ALA A 83 2.42 -9.74 -11.08
C ALA A 83 1.40 -9.22 -10.07
N ASP A 84 1.71 -9.35 -8.77
CA ASP A 84 0.81 -9.03 -7.67
C ASP A 84 1.53 -8.29 -6.52
N LEU A 85 0.73 -7.58 -5.74
CA LEU A 85 1.09 -6.89 -4.50
C LEU A 85 0.25 -7.43 -3.34
N LEU A 86 0.72 -7.22 -2.13
CA LEU A 86 -0.04 -7.38 -0.90
C LEU A 86 -0.27 -5.99 -0.29
N MET A 87 -1.49 -5.75 0.18
CA MET A 87 -1.84 -4.52 0.88
C MET A 87 -2.77 -4.79 2.05
N ASP A 88 -2.60 -4.04 3.14
CA ASP A 88 -3.60 -3.99 4.20
C ASP A 88 -4.80 -3.11 3.79
N PHE A 89 -5.93 -3.33 4.47
CA PHE A 89 -7.18 -2.63 4.20
C PHE A 89 -7.84 -2.16 5.50
N GLY A 90 -7.00 -1.76 6.46
CA GLY A 90 -7.41 -1.30 7.78
C GLY A 90 -7.75 -2.40 8.79
N PHE A 91 -8.24 -1.97 9.95
CA PHE A 91 -8.48 -2.83 11.11
C PHE A 91 -9.54 -3.90 10.84
N GLN A 92 -9.27 -5.15 11.23
CA GLN A 92 -10.14 -6.33 11.03
C GLN A 92 -10.41 -6.71 9.57
N SER A 93 -9.74 -6.08 8.61
CA SER A 93 -9.72 -6.55 7.23
C SER A 93 -8.55 -7.51 7.02
N PRO A 94 -8.75 -8.61 6.29
CA PRO A 94 -7.63 -9.44 5.85
C PRO A 94 -6.74 -8.62 4.90
N VAL A 95 -5.44 -8.91 4.91
CA VAL A 95 -4.54 -8.45 3.84
C VAL A 95 -5.02 -9.05 2.52
N ILE A 96 -5.00 -8.25 1.47
CA ILE A 96 -5.42 -8.66 0.13
C ILE A 96 -4.22 -8.71 -0.82
N GLY A 97 -4.20 -9.75 -1.66
CA GLY A 97 -3.37 -9.82 -2.84
C GLY A 97 -4.09 -9.17 -4.02
N VAL A 98 -3.43 -8.25 -4.71
CA VAL A 98 -3.99 -7.48 -5.82
C VAL A 98 -3.03 -7.53 -7.01
N PRO A 99 -3.49 -7.87 -8.22
CA PRO A 99 -2.67 -7.73 -9.42
C PRO A 99 -2.17 -6.30 -9.57
N VAL A 100 -0.90 -6.12 -9.94
CA VAL A 100 -0.28 -4.78 -10.03
C VAL A 100 -1.07 -3.88 -10.98
N SER A 101 -1.53 -4.42 -12.11
CA SER A 101 -2.35 -3.67 -13.06
C SER A 101 -3.68 -3.18 -12.45
N VAL A 102 -4.33 -4.00 -11.63
CA VAL A 102 -5.58 -3.67 -10.94
C VAL A 102 -5.32 -2.64 -9.84
N PHE A 103 -4.24 -2.80 -9.07
CA PHE A 103 -3.83 -1.82 -8.07
C PHE A 103 -3.57 -0.46 -8.71
N ILE A 104 -2.73 -0.38 -9.73
CA ILE A 104 -2.37 0.89 -10.38
C ILE A 104 -3.61 1.58 -10.98
N ALA A 105 -4.50 0.82 -11.62
CA ALA A 105 -5.72 1.37 -12.21
C ALA A 105 -6.72 1.93 -11.18
N ASN A 106 -6.66 1.45 -9.93
CA ASN A 106 -7.64 1.78 -8.89
C ASN A 106 -6.99 2.32 -7.61
N TRP A 107 -5.71 2.74 -7.65
CA TRP A 107 -4.91 2.97 -6.45
C TRP A 107 -5.59 3.96 -5.49
N PHE A 108 -6.12 5.06 -6.03
CA PHE A 108 -6.78 6.08 -5.23
C PHE A 108 -8.07 5.56 -4.59
N THR A 109 -8.82 4.71 -5.32
CA THR A 109 -10.01 4.05 -4.78
C THR A 109 -9.64 3.07 -3.67
N PHE A 110 -8.55 2.32 -3.78
CA PHE A 110 -8.05 1.47 -2.69
C PHE A 110 -7.79 2.31 -1.42
N ILE A 111 -6.95 3.34 -1.51
CA ILE A 111 -6.58 4.17 -0.35
C ILE A 111 -7.77 4.95 0.22
N LYS A 112 -8.68 5.43 -0.62
CA LYS A 112 -9.91 6.07 -0.15
C LYS A 112 -10.78 5.11 0.67
N ASN A 113 -10.88 3.84 0.27
CA ASN A 113 -11.69 2.85 0.99
C ASN A 113 -11.00 2.31 2.25
N THR A 114 -9.68 2.49 2.40
CA THR A 114 -9.03 2.35 3.71
C THR A 114 -9.31 3.53 4.64
N LEU A 115 -10.18 4.46 4.24
CA LEU A 115 -10.45 5.73 4.92
C LEU A 115 -9.19 6.58 5.11
N PHE A 116 -8.22 6.44 4.20
CA PHE A 116 -6.91 7.08 4.30
C PHE A 116 -6.10 6.68 5.55
N MET A 117 -6.45 5.55 6.18
CA MET A 117 -5.64 4.99 7.25
C MET A 117 -4.28 4.57 6.69
N GLY A 118 -3.22 4.73 7.49
CA GLY A 118 -1.86 4.39 7.08
C GLY A 118 -1.80 2.99 6.48
N THR A 119 -1.49 2.89 5.19
CA THR A 119 -1.60 1.65 4.41
C THR A 119 -0.25 1.29 3.80
N VAL A 120 0.21 0.06 4.01
CA VAL A 120 1.43 -0.48 3.41
C VAL A 120 1.07 -1.36 2.21
N VAL A 121 1.81 -1.18 1.12
CA VAL A 121 1.73 -2.00 -0.10
C VAL A 121 3.11 -2.56 -0.40
N ILE A 122 3.22 -3.87 -0.63
CA ILE A 122 4.50 -4.57 -0.82
C ILE A 122 4.39 -5.66 -1.88
N THR A 123 5.44 -5.89 -2.66
CA THR A 123 5.52 -7.04 -3.58
C THR A 123 5.63 -8.35 -2.81
N ASN A 124 5.18 -9.46 -3.43
CA ASN A 124 5.24 -10.78 -2.78
C ASN A 124 6.68 -11.21 -2.37
N ASP A 125 7.71 -10.65 -3.00
CA ASP A 125 9.12 -10.92 -2.69
C ASP A 125 9.74 -9.89 -1.72
N GLY A 126 8.98 -8.88 -1.31
CA GLY A 126 9.42 -7.82 -0.40
C GLY A 126 10.41 -6.83 -0.99
N SER A 127 10.75 -6.94 -2.29
CA SER A 127 11.76 -6.10 -2.92
C SER A 127 11.31 -4.65 -3.11
N LEU A 128 10.01 -4.43 -3.38
CA LEU A 128 9.41 -3.11 -3.54
C LEU A 128 8.29 -2.93 -2.53
N PHE A 129 8.31 -1.80 -1.83
CA PHE A 129 7.28 -1.44 -0.87
C PHE A 129 7.05 0.08 -0.86
N MET A 130 5.83 0.43 -0.48
CA MET A 130 5.39 1.80 -0.30
C MET A 130 4.38 1.90 0.83
N GLU A 131 4.24 3.10 1.36
CA GLU A 131 3.31 3.44 2.42
C GLU A 131 2.57 4.72 2.04
N PHE A 132 1.25 4.67 2.18
CA PHE A 132 0.39 5.85 2.17
C PHE A 132 0.18 6.26 3.61
N THR A 133 0.73 7.40 4.01
CA THR A 133 0.68 7.89 5.40
C THR A 133 -0.67 8.54 5.72
N ASP A 134 -1.11 8.39 6.97
CA ASP A 134 -2.29 9.06 7.56
C ASP A 134 -1.85 10.23 8.46
N ASP A 135 -0.80 10.94 8.05
CA ASP A 135 -0.35 12.16 8.73
C ASP A 135 -0.77 13.41 7.96
N ALA A 136 -0.56 14.59 8.56
CA ALA A 136 -0.95 15.86 7.98
C ALA A 136 -0.33 16.15 6.60
N ASP A 137 0.69 15.38 6.19
CA ASP A 137 1.38 15.56 4.92
C ASP A 137 0.84 14.66 3.79
N PHE A 138 0.01 13.65 4.10
CA PHE A 138 -0.56 12.69 3.14
C PHE A 138 0.46 12.25 2.08
N LEU A 139 1.52 11.59 2.56
CA LEU A 139 2.66 11.18 1.75
C LEU A 139 2.51 9.75 1.26
N LEU A 140 2.83 9.54 0.00
CA LEU A 140 3.20 8.27 -0.58
C LEU A 140 4.72 8.19 -0.48
N ILE A 141 5.20 7.32 0.39
CA ILE A 141 6.63 7.06 0.59
C ILE A 141 6.92 5.67 0.01
N SER A 142 7.99 5.53 -0.77
CA SER A 142 8.33 4.27 -1.44
C SER A 142 9.84 4.04 -1.48
N ASN A 143 10.28 2.78 -1.56
CA ASN A 143 11.71 2.45 -1.75
C ASN A 143 12.12 2.39 -3.24
N PHE A 144 11.26 2.86 -4.15
CA PHE A 144 11.49 2.89 -5.59
C PHE A 144 10.96 4.20 -6.17
N PRO A 145 11.48 4.67 -7.31
CA PRO A 145 11.11 5.97 -7.85
C PRO A 145 9.64 6.00 -8.30
N ILE A 146 8.84 6.83 -7.64
CA ILE A 146 7.52 7.27 -8.07
C ILE A 146 7.63 8.77 -8.30
N VAL A 147 8.11 9.15 -9.49
CA VAL A 147 8.33 10.56 -9.84
C VAL A 147 7.10 11.05 -10.59
N SER A 148 6.36 11.98 -9.98
CA SER A 148 5.49 12.90 -10.73
C SER A 148 6.46 13.83 -11.46
N ASP A 149 6.50 13.74 -12.80
CA ASP A 149 7.23 14.70 -13.64
C ASP A 149 6.67 16.09 -13.29
N THR A 150 7.41 16.89 -12.52
CA THR A 150 7.14 18.33 -12.33
C THR A 150 7.56 19.12 -13.54
#